data_AF-A0A5C3LRK7-F1
#
_entry.id   AF-A0A5C3LRK7-F1
#
_cell.length_a   1.000
_cell.length_b   1.000
_cell.length_c   1.000
_cell.angle_alpha   90.00
_cell.angle_beta   90.00
_cell.angle_gamma   90.00
#
_symmetry.space_group_name_H-M   'P 1'
#
loop_
_entity.id
_entity.type
_entity.pdbx_description
1 polymer ?
#
loop_
_entity_poly.entity_id
_entity_poly.type
_entity_poly.pdbx_seq_one_letter_code
_entity_poly.pdbx_strand_id
1 'polypeptide(L)'
;MRRFFHPNIARLLGVSPCSANAPYIVYQGGASTCRIQALIAKNLRTKLELGTVSSLRFAKGVAAAISYLQNQGISLQYLAAGGSFENLDVLAGEDGEAVLTMSAGVVDNSSNVPLSSSTMVTSEDGWKFFNDLCQQTLQEVNYILHQDNPHRILSRGDLSHATQSTELNTSELQMTSPLTVSFPEQSKTRREVRWEADADFPQPLDILAQRFQDDIDSCGTSLRRLTVPNSWLPVWHQCTGYLREEINLCADLSRSAVLTYAAPTPNERCTICGELVLSLEFDLERDFGQWFTRDYGRDEGEIDLEENFDHFMEEDFDYFDQLPTRALLDA
;
A
#
# COMPACT_ATOMS: atom_id res chain seq x y z
N MET A 1 -13.16 23.96 21.16
CA MET A 1 -13.24 23.09 19.97
C MET A 1 -12.58 23.83 18.81
N ARG A 2 -11.43 23.36 18.31
CA ARG A 2 -10.79 23.98 17.14
C ARG A 2 -11.66 23.70 15.92
N ARG A 3 -11.91 24.72 15.09
CA ARG A 3 -12.65 24.55 13.84
C ARG A 3 -11.62 24.32 12.73
N PHE A 4 -11.67 23.15 12.10
CA PHE A 4 -10.86 22.85 10.94
C PHE A 4 -11.56 23.35 9.69
N PHE A 5 -10.84 24.11 8.88
CA PHE A 5 -11.31 24.67 7.62
C PHE A 5 -10.29 24.32 6.55
N HIS A 6 -10.50 23.17 5.91
CA HIS A 6 -9.68 22.69 4.81
C HIS A 6 -10.54 21.80 3.90
N PRO A 7 -10.44 21.89 2.56
CA PRO A 7 -11.27 21.10 1.66
C PRO A 7 -11.10 19.58 1.84
N ASN A 8 -9.89 19.13 2.18
CA ASN A 8 -9.59 17.71 2.41
C ASN A 8 -9.77 17.25 3.87
N ILE A 9 -10.43 18.05 4.71
CA ILE A 9 -10.81 17.66 6.09
C ILE A 9 -12.31 17.90 6.24
N ALA A 10 -13.03 16.87 6.67
CA ALA A 10 -14.47 16.97 6.84
C ALA A 10 -14.82 18.06 7.84
N ARG A 11 -15.73 18.95 7.43
CA ARG A 11 -16.16 20.07 8.26
C ARG A 11 -16.99 19.56 9.43
N LEU A 12 -16.43 19.68 10.63
CA LEU A 12 -17.09 19.36 11.88
C LEU A 12 -18.27 20.30 12.15
N LEU A 13 -19.47 19.75 12.28
CA LEU A 13 -20.68 20.48 12.67
C LEU A 13 -20.94 20.41 14.17
N GLY A 14 -20.63 19.28 14.80
CA GLY A 14 -20.86 19.09 16.22
C GLY A 14 -20.27 17.78 16.74
N VAL A 15 -20.08 17.73 18.05
CA VAL A 15 -19.69 16.54 18.79
C VAL A 15 -20.70 16.38 19.90
N SER A 16 -21.21 15.18 20.12
CA SER A 16 -22.05 14.91 21.27
C SER A 16 -21.24 15.07 22.56
N PRO A 17 -21.88 15.31 23.72
CA PRO A 17 -21.18 15.24 25.00
C PRO A 17 -20.51 13.87 25.20
N CYS A 18 -19.30 13.84 25.77
CA CYS A 18 -18.60 12.60 26.13
C CYS A 18 -19.38 11.79 27.18
N SER A 19 -20.30 12.42 27.91
CA SER A 19 -21.21 11.77 28.86
C SER A 19 -22.39 11.05 28.20
N ALA A 20 -22.53 11.12 26.88
CA ALA A 20 -23.57 10.38 26.17
C ALA A 20 -23.27 8.88 26.16
N ASN A 21 -24.31 8.04 26.26
CA ASN A 21 -24.17 6.58 26.21
C ASN A 21 -23.56 6.08 24.88
N ALA A 22 -23.68 6.86 23.81
CA ALA A 22 -23.09 6.59 22.50
C ALA A 22 -22.60 7.92 21.92
N PRO A 23 -21.34 8.31 22.16
CA PRO A 23 -20.82 9.56 21.64
C PRO A 23 -20.70 9.51 20.11
N TYR A 24 -21.02 10.61 19.45
CA TYR A 24 -21.02 10.74 18.00
C TYR A 24 -20.44 12.08 17.55
N ILE A 25 -19.85 12.07 16.36
CA ILE A 25 -19.38 13.26 15.65
C ILE A 25 -20.27 13.49 14.44
N VAL A 26 -20.68 14.74 14.22
CA VAL A 26 -21.47 15.14 13.06
C VAL A 26 -20.60 15.97 12.13
N TYR A 27 -20.47 15.52 10.90
CA TYR A 27 -19.79 16.23 9.81
C TYR A 27 -20.80 16.84 8.84
N GLN A 28 -20.39 17.89 8.13
CA GLN A 28 -21.18 18.48 7.06
C GLN A 28 -21.25 17.52 5.87
N GLY A 29 -22.47 17.13 5.47
CA GLY A 29 -22.73 16.15 4.42
C GLY A 29 -22.54 16.64 2.98
N GLY A 30 -21.40 17.26 2.67
CA GLY A 30 -21.00 17.61 1.30
C GLY A 30 -20.14 16.54 0.63
N ALA A 31 -19.35 15.78 1.39
CA ALA A 31 -18.63 14.63 0.82
C ALA A 31 -19.63 13.52 0.42
N SER A 32 -19.36 12.84 -0.69
CA SER A 32 -20.02 11.59 -1.00
C SER A 32 -19.86 10.65 0.20
N THR A 33 -20.94 10.00 0.64
CA THR A 33 -20.87 8.98 1.71
C THR A 33 -20.07 7.74 1.27
N CYS A 34 -19.53 7.73 0.05
CA CYS A 34 -18.71 6.67 -0.49
C CYS A 34 -17.28 6.76 0.07
N ARG A 35 -16.78 5.65 0.62
CA ARG A 35 -15.37 5.50 0.98
C ARG A 35 -14.50 5.64 -0.27
N ILE A 36 -13.34 6.30 -0.14
CA ILE A 36 -12.48 6.58 -1.30
C ILE A 36 -12.01 5.30 -2.01
N GLN A 37 -11.80 4.21 -1.25
CA GLN A 37 -11.41 2.90 -1.77
C GLN A 37 -12.43 2.37 -2.77
N ALA A 38 -13.73 2.52 -2.47
CA ALA A 38 -14.81 2.08 -3.34
C ALA A 38 -14.89 2.90 -4.63
N LEU A 39 -14.61 4.22 -4.55
CA LEU A 39 -14.53 5.08 -5.73
C LEU A 39 -13.36 4.66 -6.65
N ILE A 40 -12.16 4.49 -6.10
CA ILE A 40 -10.97 4.08 -6.86
C ILE A 40 -11.19 2.70 -7.48
N ALA A 41 -11.71 1.73 -6.72
CA ALA A 41 -12.02 0.40 -7.22
C ALA A 41 -13.05 0.44 -8.37
N LYS A 42 -14.11 1.24 -8.24
CA LYS A 42 -15.10 1.44 -9.31
C LYS A 42 -14.44 2.00 -10.58
N ASN A 43 -13.56 2.97 -10.43
CA ASN A 43 -12.86 3.59 -11.55
C ASN A 43 -11.90 2.62 -12.24
N LEU A 44 -11.11 1.85 -11.47
CA LEU A 44 -10.21 0.80 -12.00
C LEU A 44 -10.97 -0.27 -12.79
N ARG A 45 -12.13 -0.73 -12.28
CA ARG A 45 -13.01 -1.66 -13.02
C ARG A 45 -13.45 -1.08 -14.36
N THR A 46 -13.62 0.23 -14.44
CA THR A 46 -14.10 0.92 -15.63
C THR A 46 -12.96 1.14 -16.63
N LYS A 47 -11.93 1.92 -16.24
CA LYS A 47 -10.80 2.30 -17.08
C LYS A 47 -9.56 2.53 -16.23
N LEU A 48 -8.39 2.16 -16.76
CA LEU A 48 -7.11 2.35 -16.08
C LEU A 48 -6.86 3.84 -15.79
N GLU A 49 -7.14 4.72 -16.76
CA GLU A 49 -6.91 6.16 -16.67
C GLU A 49 -7.76 6.81 -15.58
N LEU A 50 -9.02 6.37 -15.43
CA LEU A 50 -9.89 6.84 -14.34
C LEU A 50 -9.34 6.37 -12.98
N GLY A 51 -8.85 5.14 -12.91
CA GLY A 51 -8.17 4.60 -11.73
C GLY A 51 -6.96 5.45 -11.34
N THR A 52 -6.09 5.76 -12.31
CA THR A 52 -4.91 6.62 -12.14
C THR A 52 -5.29 7.98 -11.58
N VAL A 53 -6.19 8.71 -12.25
CA VAL A 53 -6.61 10.05 -11.83
C VAL A 53 -7.21 10.03 -10.42
N SER A 54 -8.08 9.05 -10.11
CA SER A 54 -8.68 8.97 -8.76
C SER A 54 -7.68 8.61 -7.67
N SER A 55 -6.66 7.81 -7.99
CA SER A 55 -5.59 7.46 -7.04
C SER A 55 -4.67 8.66 -6.77
N LEU A 56 -4.37 9.46 -7.79
CA LEU A 56 -3.62 10.72 -7.64
C LEU A 56 -4.40 11.77 -6.86
N ARG A 57 -5.71 11.95 -7.13
CA ARG A 57 -6.58 12.82 -6.33
C ARG A 57 -6.66 12.40 -4.87
N PHE A 58 -6.66 11.10 -4.61
CA PHE A 58 -6.57 10.57 -3.27
C PHE A 58 -5.25 10.97 -2.60
N ALA A 59 -4.10 10.67 -3.21
CA ALA A 59 -2.79 10.99 -2.65
C ALA A 59 -2.61 12.51 -2.42
N LYS A 60 -3.04 13.34 -3.38
CA LYS A 60 -3.10 14.80 -3.27
C LYS A 60 -3.89 15.24 -2.03
N GLY A 61 -5.13 14.79 -1.91
CA GLY A 61 -6.02 15.21 -0.84
C GLY A 61 -5.53 14.79 0.54
N VAL A 62 -4.98 13.57 0.65
CA VAL A 62 -4.38 13.08 1.89
C VAL A 62 -3.15 13.90 2.28
N ALA A 63 -2.23 14.16 1.34
CA ALA A 63 -1.06 14.99 1.59
C ALA A 63 -1.44 16.40 2.08
N ALA A 64 -2.41 17.04 1.42
CA ALA A 64 -2.91 18.36 1.80
C ALA A 64 -3.55 18.36 3.19
N ALA A 65 -4.37 17.35 3.50
CA ALA A 65 -5.02 17.22 4.80
C ALA A 65 -4.00 17.02 5.94
N ILE A 66 -3.03 16.13 5.76
CA ILE A 66 -1.98 15.87 6.77
C ILE A 66 -1.13 17.13 6.99
N SER A 67 -0.69 17.78 5.91
CA SER A 67 0.06 19.04 5.98
C SER A 67 -0.69 20.09 6.80
N TYR A 68 -2.00 20.24 6.54
CA TYR A 68 -2.84 21.14 7.31
C TYR A 68 -2.91 20.75 8.80
N LEU A 69 -3.13 19.47 9.12
CA LEU A 69 -3.20 18.99 10.51
C LEU A 69 -1.89 19.25 11.27
N GLN A 70 -0.75 19.01 10.64
CA GLN A 70 0.58 19.30 11.21
C GLN A 70 0.75 20.80 11.45
N ASN A 71 0.36 21.65 10.49
CA ASN A 71 0.42 23.10 10.64
C ASN A 71 -0.51 23.63 11.74
N GLN A 72 -1.57 22.88 12.10
CA GLN A 72 -2.42 23.17 13.25
C GLN A 72 -1.86 22.61 14.57
N GLY A 73 -0.70 21.95 14.56
CA GLY A 73 -0.08 21.33 15.73
C GLY A 73 -0.85 20.13 16.28
N ILE A 74 -1.54 19.39 15.40
CA ILE A 74 -2.27 18.17 15.78
C ILE A 74 -1.31 16.99 15.62
N SER A 75 -1.14 16.22 16.69
CA SER A 75 -0.34 15.01 16.62
C SER A 75 -1.06 13.91 15.87
N LEU A 76 -0.41 13.40 14.83
CA LEU A 76 -0.94 12.34 13.97
C LEU A 76 -0.93 10.96 14.65
N GLN A 77 -0.15 10.80 15.72
CA GLN A 77 -0.07 9.55 16.49
C GLN A 77 -1.44 9.12 17.04
N TYR A 78 -2.33 10.09 17.32
CA TYR A 78 -3.68 9.80 17.80
C TYR A 78 -4.61 9.27 16.70
N LEU A 79 -4.28 9.56 15.43
CA LEU A 79 -5.04 9.10 14.27
C LEU A 79 -4.61 7.70 13.83
N ALA A 80 -3.38 7.29 14.14
CA ALA A 80 -2.82 5.97 13.85
C ALA A 80 -2.42 5.21 15.13
N ALA A 81 -3.34 5.13 16.09
CA ALA A 81 -3.07 4.47 17.37
C ALA A 81 -2.73 2.98 17.14
N GLY A 82 -1.57 2.53 17.64
CA GLY A 82 -1.11 1.15 17.46
C GLY A 82 -0.76 0.78 16.01
N GLY A 83 -0.51 1.77 15.15
CA GLY A 83 -0.25 1.54 13.72
C GLY A 83 -1.52 1.24 12.90
N SER A 84 -2.70 1.32 13.52
CA SER A 84 -3.99 1.15 12.86
C SER A 84 -4.67 2.51 12.64
N PHE A 85 -5.21 2.71 11.44
CA PHE A 85 -6.01 3.90 11.08
C PHE A 85 -7.49 3.76 11.43
N GLU A 86 -7.88 2.90 12.38
CA GLU A 86 -9.28 2.69 12.81
C GLU A 86 -10.02 3.98 13.21
N ASN A 87 -9.26 5.00 13.64
CA ASN A 87 -9.80 6.29 14.05
C ASN A 87 -9.92 7.31 12.91
N LEU A 88 -9.57 6.90 11.69
CA LEU A 88 -9.52 7.75 10.52
C LEU A 88 -10.29 7.10 9.38
N ASP A 89 -11.24 7.83 8.83
CA ASP A 89 -11.96 7.43 7.62
C ASP A 89 -11.61 8.39 6.48
N VAL A 90 -11.33 7.83 5.29
CA VAL A 90 -11.08 8.60 4.07
C VAL A 90 -12.28 8.50 3.14
N LEU A 91 -12.99 9.61 2.98
CA LEU A 91 -14.17 9.72 2.14
C LEU A 91 -13.85 10.38 0.81
N ALA A 92 -14.69 10.15 -0.18
CA ALA A 92 -14.65 10.89 -1.43
C ALA A 92 -15.44 12.20 -1.31
N GLY A 93 -14.77 13.33 -1.54
CA GLY A 93 -15.41 14.63 -1.72
C GLY A 93 -16.24 14.72 -3.01
N GLU A 94 -16.91 15.85 -3.22
CA GLU A 94 -17.75 16.10 -4.41
C GLU A 94 -16.96 15.93 -5.73
N ASP A 95 -15.70 16.37 -5.73
CA ASP A 95 -14.80 16.30 -6.89
C ASP A 95 -14.01 14.98 -6.98
N GLY A 96 -14.33 14.02 -6.10
CA GLY A 96 -13.60 12.75 -5.97
C GLY A 96 -12.24 12.88 -5.27
N GLU A 97 -11.98 14.01 -4.61
CA GLU A 97 -10.79 14.19 -3.77
C GLU A 97 -10.94 13.48 -2.42
N ALA A 98 -9.82 13.13 -1.78
CA ALA A 98 -9.86 12.59 -0.43
C ALA A 98 -10.27 13.64 0.59
N VAL A 99 -11.17 13.26 1.50
CA VAL A 99 -11.60 14.05 2.66
C VAL A 99 -11.41 13.19 3.91
N LEU A 100 -10.57 13.64 4.84
CA LEU A 100 -10.32 12.96 6.11
C LEU A 100 -11.43 13.25 7.12
N THR A 101 -11.93 12.20 7.75
CA THR A 101 -12.85 12.22 8.90
C THR A 101 -12.20 11.51 10.08
N MET A 102 -12.57 11.91 11.30
CA MET A 102 -11.99 11.39 12.55
C MET A 102 -13.10 10.76 13.40
N SER A 103 -12.80 9.65 14.05
CA SER A 103 -13.74 8.96 14.94
C SER A 103 -13.75 9.57 16.35
N ALA A 104 -14.89 9.42 17.05
CA ALA A 104 -15.11 10.00 18.37
C ALA A 104 -14.08 9.55 19.43
N GLY A 105 -13.53 8.33 19.30
CA GLY A 105 -12.53 7.78 20.23
C GLY A 105 -11.23 8.57 20.33
N VAL A 106 -10.92 9.43 19.35
CA VAL A 106 -9.75 10.31 19.37
C VAL A 106 -9.90 11.45 20.39
N VAL A 107 -11.13 11.89 20.65
CA VAL A 107 -11.39 13.09 21.46
C VAL A 107 -11.21 12.82 22.95
N ASP A 108 -11.53 11.61 23.42
CA ASP A 108 -11.51 11.24 24.84
C ASP A 108 -10.10 10.98 25.39
N ASN A 109 -9.15 10.54 24.56
CA ASN A 109 -7.77 10.28 24.98
C ASN A 109 -6.91 11.54 25.09
N SER A 110 -7.43 12.69 24.66
CA SER A 110 -6.68 13.96 24.69
C SER A 110 -6.57 14.58 26.10
N SER A 111 -7.40 14.17 27.07
CA SER A 111 -7.45 14.80 28.39
C SER A 111 -6.55 14.15 29.47
N ASN A 112 -6.02 12.95 29.22
CA ASN A 112 -5.27 12.18 30.23
C ASN A 112 -3.78 11.98 29.93
N VAL A 113 -3.29 12.42 28.77
CA VAL A 113 -1.85 12.44 28.50
C VAL A 113 -1.29 13.79 28.95
N PRO A 114 -0.27 13.84 29.83
CA PRO A 114 0.33 15.10 30.21
C PRO A 114 0.79 15.84 28.95
N LEU A 115 0.30 17.07 28.73
CA LEU A 115 0.80 17.98 27.69
C LEU A 115 2.30 18.31 27.81
N SER A 116 2.98 17.71 28.80
CA SER A 116 4.39 17.92 29.14
C SER A 116 5.37 17.21 28.22
N SER A 117 4.92 16.27 27.39
CA SER A 117 5.74 15.65 26.34
C SER A 117 5.29 16.18 24.97
N SER A 118 5.47 17.48 24.75
CA SER A 118 5.35 18.10 23.43
C SER A 118 6.51 17.62 22.56
N THR A 119 6.50 16.34 22.17
CA THR A 119 7.29 15.90 21.02
C THR A 119 6.74 16.69 19.84
N MET A 120 7.50 17.69 19.38
CA MET A 120 7.10 18.47 18.23
C MET A 120 6.83 17.50 17.08
N VAL A 121 5.62 17.55 16.52
CA VAL A 121 5.27 16.75 15.34
C VAL A 121 6.26 17.13 14.26
N THR A 122 7.13 16.20 13.91
CA THR A 122 8.16 16.46 12.92
C THR A 122 7.57 16.33 11.52
N SER A 123 8.22 16.93 10.53
CA SER A 123 7.89 16.69 9.13
C SER A 123 8.01 15.20 8.77
N GLU A 124 8.91 14.47 9.44
CA GLU A 124 9.13 13.04 9.26
C GLU A 124 7.92 12.21 9.70
N ASP A 125 7.31 12.55 10.84
CA ASP A 125 6.09 11.85 11.34
C ASP A 125 4.93 11.98 10.34
N GLY A 126 4.76 13.15 9.76
CA GLY A 126 3.74 13.38 8.73
C GLY A 126 4.00 12.61 7.45
N TRP A 127 5.26 12.59 7.00
CA TRP A 127 5.67 11.83 5.83
C TRP A 127 5.43 10.33 6.00
N LYS A 128 5.80 9.78 7.15
CA LYS A 128 5.56 8.37 7.48
C LYS A 128 4.06 8.08 7.51
N PHE A 129 3.29 8.87 8.24
CA PHE A 129 1.83 8.72 8.32
C PHE A 129 1.17 8.77 6.93
N PHE A 130 1.61 9.68 6.06
CA PHE A 130 1.16 9.78 4.68
C PHE A 130 1.43 8.50 3.88
N ASN A 131 2.66 7.99 3.93
CA ASN A 131 3.02 6.75 3.21
C ASN A 131 2.20 5.56 3.71
N ASP A 132 2.12 5.37 5.03
CA ASP A 132 1.39 4.27 5.65
C ASP A 132 -0.10 4.30 5.25
N LEU A 133 -0.72 5.49 5.29
CA LEU A 133 -2.12 5.66 4.91
C LEU A 133 -2.37 5.40 3.41
N CYS A 134 -1.46 5.86 2.54
CA CYS A 134 -1.53 5.59 1.11
C CYS A 134 -1.38 4.09 0.80
N GLN A 135 -0.43 3.42 1.44
CA GLN A 135 -0.22 1.98 1.27
C GLN A 135 -1.45 1.19 1.69
N GLN A 136 -1.95 1.41 2.91
CA GLN A 136 -3.10 0.69 3.41
C GLN A 136 -4.34 0.94 2.55
N THR A 137 -4.65 2.20 2.24
CA THR A 137 -5.85 2.55 1.47
C THR A 137 -5.83 1.94 0.07
N LEU A 138 -4.69 2.00 -0.64
CA LEU A 138 -4.57 1.43 -1.99
C LEU A 138 -4.48 -0.10 -1.97
N GLN A 139 -3.97 -0.70 -0.89
CA GLN A 139 -4.06 -2.16 -0.69
C GLN A 139 -5.51 -2.61 -0.51
N GLU A 140 -6.31 -1.88 0.28
CA GLU A 140 -7.74 -2.16 0.46
C GLU A 140 -8.52 -2.04 -0.86
N VAL A 141 -8.15 -1.12 -1.75
CA VAL A 141 -8.71 -1.04 -3.11
C VAL A 141 -8.53 -2.36 -3.86
N ASN A 142 -7.32 -2.93 -3.85
CA ASN A 142 -7.05 -4.19 -4.53
C ASN A 142 -7.81 -5.35 -3.88
N TYR A 143 -7.92 -5.37 -2.55
CA TYR A 143 -8.72 -6.35 -1.83
C TYR A 143 -10.21 -6.29 -2.21
N ILE A 144 -10.79 -5.09 -2.33
CA ILE A 144 -12.17 -4.87 -2.81
C ILE A 144 -12.35 -5.39 -4.26
N LEU A 145 -11.31 -5.27 -5.08
CA LEU A 145 -11.37 -5.68 -6.49
C LEU A 145 -11.31 -7.19 -6.66
N HIS A 146 -10.39 -7.85 -5.95
CA HIS A 146 -9.93 -9.19 -6.29
C HIS A 146 -10.06 -10.22 -5.17
N GLN A 147 -10.28 -9.77 -3.93
CA GLN A 147 -10.43 -10.63 -2.74
C GLN A 147 -9.20 -11.55 -2.51
N ASP A 148 -8.02 -11.10 -2.90
CA ASP A 148 -6.73 -11.76 -2.70
C ASP A 148 -5.67 -10.77 -2.19
N ASN A 149 -4.48 -11.28 -1.86
CA ASN A 149 -3.34 -10.48 -1.41
C ASN A 149 -2.04 -11.04 -2.01
N PRO A 150 -1.75 -10.73 -3.28
CA PRO A 150 -0.59 -11.28 -3.97
C PRO A 150 0.72 -10.87 -3.29
N HIS A 151 1.67 -11.80 -3.22
CA HIS A 151 3.02 -11.51 -2.75
C HIS A 151 3.72 -10.62 -3.77
N ARG A 152 4.13 -9.42 -3.33
CA ARG A 152 4.84 -8.46 -4.17
C ARG A 152 6.32 -8.50 -3.82
N ILE A 153 7.11 -9.09 -4.70
CA ILE A 153 8.55 -9.27 -4.49
C ILE A 153 9.34 -8.05 -5.00
N LEU A 154 8.75 -7.25 -5.87
CA LEU A 154 9.43 -6.10 -6.46
C LEU A 154 9.73 -5.04 -5.40
N SER A 155 11.02 -4.89 -5.11
CA SER A 155 11.61 -3.78 -4.39
C SER A 155 12.20 -2.77 -5.38
N ARG A 156 12.38 -1.52 -4.98
CA ARG A 156 12.84 -0.38 -5.81
C ARG A 156 14.00 -0.65 -6.79
N GLY A 157 14.94 -1.54 -6.45
CA GLY A 157 16.08 -1.89 -7.31
C GLY A 157 15.70 -2.67 -8.59
N ASP A 158 14.50 -3.23 -8.61
CA ASP A 158 14.11 -4.29 -9.54
C ASP A 158 13.52 -3.78 -10.85
N LEU A 159 13.03 -2.54 -10.86
CA LEU A 159 12.49 -1.91 -12.08
C LEU A 159 13.57 -1.58 -13.13
N SER A 160 14.85 -1.76 -12.79
CA SER A 160 15.98 -1.56 -13.71
C SER A 160 15.95 -2.48 -14.94
N HIS A 161 15.29 -3.65 -14.85
CA HIS A 161 15.12 -4.56 -15.98
C HIS A 161 13.77 -4.41 -16.70
N ALA A 162 12.89 -3.52 -16.24
CA ALA A 162 11.63 -3.27 -16.91
C ALA A 162 11.88 -2.51 -18.21
N THR A 163 11.28 -2.96 -19.30
CA THR A 163 11.41 -2.30 -20.60
C THR A 163 10.26 -1.32 -20.80
N GLN A 164 10.55 -0.16 -21.38
CA GLN A 164 9.50 0.78 -21.77
C GLN A 164 8.61 0.10 -22.81
N SER A 165 7.33 -0.03 -22.49
CA SER A 165 6.37 -0.63 -23.41
C SER A 165 6.14 0.36 -24.55
N THR A 166 6.53 -0.01 -25.78
CA THR A 166 5.90 0.56 -26.96
C THR A 166 4.44 0.15 -26.87
N GLU A 167 3.50 1.10 -26.94
CA GLU A 167 2.06 0.82 -26.83
C GLU A 167 1.72 -0.39 -27.71
N LEU A 168 1.48 -1.54 -27.06
CA LEU A 168 1.01 -2.72 -27.75
C LEU A 168 -0.40 -2.38 -28.17
N ASN A 169 -0.55 -1.90 -29.40
CA ASN A 169 -1.83 -1.88 -30.07
C ASN A 169 -2.41 -3.27 -29.91
N THR A 170 -3.45 -3.38 -29.09
CA THR A 170 -4.14 -4.62 -28.71
C THR A 170 -4.82 -5.31 -29.91
N SER A 171 -4.56 -4.82 -31.12
CA SER A 171 -5.00 -5.34 -32.41
C SER A 171 -3.98 -6.29 -33.07
N GLU A 172 -2.69 -6.29 -32.68
CA GLU A 172 -1.63 -7.00 -33.44
C GLU A 172 -1.29 -8.42 -32.94
N LEU A 173 -1.90 -8.90 -31.85
CA LEU A 173 -1.78 -10.32 -31.45
C LEU A 173 -2.80 -11.24 -32.15
N GLN A 174 -3.59 -10.72 -33.09
CA GLN A 174 -4.45 -11.53 -33.98
C GLN A 174 -3.72 -11.92 -35.27
N MET A 175 -2.62 -12.67 -35.18
CA MET A 175 -2.06 -13.35 -36.35
C MET A 175 -2.39 -14.85 -36.32
N THR A 176 -3.40 -15.18 -37.13
CA THR A 176 -3.53 -16.42 -37.92
C THR A 176 -3.44 -17.77 -37.21
N SER A 177 -4.59 -18.29 -36.77
CA SER A 177 -4.89 -19.72 -36.82
C SER A 177 -6.40 -19.96 -37.01
N PRO A 178 -6.83 -20.68 -38.06
CA PRO A 178 -8.24 -20.88 -38.34
C PRO A 178 -8.73 -22.18 -37.69
N LEU A 179 -9.05 -22.15 -36.40
CA LEU A 179 -9.98 -23.11 -35.78
C LEU A 179 -10.83 -22.35 -34.74
N THR A 180 -12.01 -21.96 -35.19
CA THR A 180 -13.03 -21.24 -34.45
C THR A 180 -13.57 -22.11 -33.31
N VAL A 181 -12.93 -22.04 -32.14
CA VAL A 181 -13.61 -22.26 -30.86
C VAL A 181 -13.94 -20.88 -30.34
N SER A 182 -15.24 -20.55 -30.35
CA SER A 182 -15.78 -19.36 -29.73
C SER A 182 -15.50 -19.40 -28.23
N PHE A 183 -14.39 -18.82 -27.79
CA PHE A 183 -14.21 -18.44 -26.39
C PHE A 183 -15.03 -17.16 -26.17
N PRO A 184 -16.13 -17.20 -25.40
CA PRO A 184 -16.78 -15.99 -24.96
C PRO A 184 -15.96 -15.39 -23.82
N GLU A 185 -16.06 -14.07 -23.67
CA GLU A 185 -15.37 -13.22 -22.70
C GLU A 185 -13.93 -12.82 -23.10
N GLN A 186 -13.84 -11.57 -23.57
CA GLN A 186 -12.60 -10.80 -23.56
C GLN A 186 -11.84 -11.06 -22.27
N SER A 187 -10.59 -11.51 -22.38
CA SER A 187 -9.68 -11.68 -21.25
C SER A 187 -9.79 -10.46 -20.34
N LYS A 188 -10.33 -10.65 -19.14
CA LYS A 188 -10.57 -9.57 -18.21
C LYS A 188 -9.21 -9.12 -17.66
N THR A 189 -8.72 -7.99 -18.18
CA THR A 189 -7.49 -7.36 -17.68
C THR A 189 -7.62 -7.10 -16.19
N ARG A 190 -6.70 -7.64 -15.41
CA ARG A 190 -6.61 -7.38 -13.98
C ARG A 190 -6.00 -6.00 -13.79
N ARG A 191 -6.70 -5.09 -13.12
CA ARG A 191 -6.19 -3.75 -12.83
C ARG A 191 -6.00 -3.55 -11.35
N GLU A 192 -4.88 -2.96 -10.98
CA GLU A 192 -4.50 -2.73 -9.59
C GLU A 192 -3.87 -1.35 -9.42
N VAL A 193 -3.75 -0.93 -8.16
CA VAL A 193 -3.02 0.26 -7.77
C VAL A 193 -2.15 -0.03 -6.55
N ARG A 194 -0.96 0.54 -6.49
CA ARG A 194 0.00 0.38 -5.40
C ARG A 194 0.58 1.73 -5.02
N TRP A 195 0.87 1.89 -3.73
CA TRP A 195 1.75 2.94 -3.25
C TRP A 195 3.14 2.36 -2.92
N GLU A 196 4.18 2.90 -3.53
CA GLU A 196 5.57 2.65 -3.22
C GLU A 196 6.05 3.74 -2.25
N ALA A 197 6.25 3.37 -0.98
CA ALA A 197 6.80 4.28 0.00
C ALA A 197 8.27 4.54 -0.30
N ASP A 198 8.65 5.81 -0.30
CA ASP A 198 10.02 6.24 -0.54
C ASP A 198 10.58 6.89 0.72
N ALA A 199 11.52 6.20 1.36
CA ALA A 199 12.21 6.70 2.56
C ALA A 199 13.19 7.84 2.22
N ASP A 200 13.69 7.88 0.99
CA ASP A 200 14.82 8.73 0.61
C ASP A 200 14.42 10.14 0.18
N PHE A 201 13.12 10.45 0.08
CA PHE A 201 12.62 11.71 -0.46
C PHE A 201 11.55 12.37 0.41
N PRO A 202 11.79 12.62 1.72
CA PRO A 202 10.85 13.38 2.52
C PRO A 202 10.79 14.82 1.99
N GLN A 203 9.63 15.20 1.45
CA GLN A 203 9.35 16.57 1.05
C GLN A 203 8.16 17.12 1.85
N PRO A 204 8.06 18.44 2.03
CA PRO A 204 6.87 19.04 2.63
C PRO A 204 5.60 18.59 1.90
N LEU A 205 4.61 18.10 2.65
CA LEU A 205 3.41 17.48 2.09
C LEU A 205 2.52 18.46 1.32
N ASP A 206 2.61 19.76 1.62
CA ASP A 206 1.97 20.82 0.83
C ASP A 206 2.59 20.94 -0.57
N ILE A 207 3.92 20.88 -0.69
CA ILE A 207 4.61 20.87 -1.98
C ILE A 207 4.25 19.62 -2.77
N LEU A 208 4.17 18.45 -2.10
CA LEU A 208 3.74 17.21 -2.73
C LEU A 208 2.31 17.30 -3.25
N ALA A 209 1.38 17.82 -2.45
CA ALA A 209 -0.01 18.02 -2.86
C ALA A 209 -0.11 18.94 -4.09
N GLN A 210 0.67 20.01 -4.13
CA GLN A 210 0.70 20.91 -5.29
C GLN A 210 1.20 20.18 -6.55
N ARG A 211 2.26 19.36 -6.46
CA ARG A 211 2.76 18.61 -7.61
C ARG A 211 1.74 17.62 -8.17
N PHE A 212 1.02 16.92 -7.29
CA PHE A 212 -0.08 16.06 -7.73
C PHE A 212 -1.17 16.87 -8.43
N GLN A 213 -1.50 18.06 -7.91
CA GLN A 213 -2.47 18.95 -8.56
C GLN A 213 -2.01 19.36 -9.95
N ASP A 214 -0.76 19.81 -10.08
CA ASP A 214 -0.19 20.25 -11.36
C ASP A 214 -0.21 19.11 -12.41
N ASP A 215 0.08 17.88 -12.00
CA ASP A 215 0.02 16.69 -12.88
C ASP A 215 -1.42 16.35 -13.30
N ILE A 216 -2.37 16.42 -12.37
CA ILE A 216 -3.80 16.21 -12.65
C ILE A 216 -4.32 17.26 -13.65
N ASP A 217 -3.92 18.53 -13.49
CA ASP A 217 -4.36 19.64 -14.33
C ASP A 217 -3.72 19.63 -15.72
N SER A 218 -2.54 19.02 -15.87
CA SER A 218 -1.78 18.96 -17.13
C SER A 218 -2.40 18.03 -18.21
N CYS A 219 -3.70 17.71 -18.11
CA CYS A 219 -4.52 17.00 -19.10
C CYS A 219 -4.08 15.58 -19.48
N GLY A 220 -3.18 14.96 -18.74
CA GLY A 220 -2.84 13.57 -18.95
C GLY A 220 -1.87 13.10 -17.88
N THR A 221 -2.36 12.31 -16.94
CA THR A 221 -1.55 11.51 -16.02
C THR A 221 -0.88 10.42 -16.84
N SER A 222 0.06 10.81 -17.70
CA SER A 222 0.76 9.93 -18.63
C SER A 222 1.90 9.26 -17.89
N LEU A 223 1.52 8.44 -16.91
CA LEU A 223 2.46 7.55 -16.26
C LEU A 223 3.14 6.70 -17.32
N ARG A 224 4.47 6.62 -17.23
CA ARG A 224 5.26 5.74 -18.10
C ARG A 224 4.72 4.32 -18.01
N ARG A 225 4.62 3.63 -19.15
CA ARG A 225 4.20 2.23 -19.21
C ARG A 225 5.43 1.35 -19.33
N LEU A 226 5.55 0.38 -18.43
CA LEU A 226 6.68 -0.53 -18.35
C LEU A 226 6.18 -1.97 -18.40
N THR A 227 6.88 -2.83 -19.13
CA THR A 227 6.62 -4.27 -19.13
C THR A 227 7.57 -4.94 -18.15
N VAL A 228 7.01 -5.68 -17.19
CA VAL A 228 7.79 -6.44 -16.23
C VAL A 228 8.15 -7.80 -16.85
N PRO A 229 9.44 -8.19 -16.91
CA PRO A 229 9.84 -9.47 -17.47
C PRO A 229 9.31 -10.64 -16.64
N ASN A 230 8.92 -11.74 -17.29
CA ASN A 230 8.50 -12.97 -16.61
C ASN A 230 9.66 -13.77 -15.97
N SER A 231 10.91 -13.36 -16.17
CA SER A 231 12.12 -14.12 -15.78
C SER A 231 12.41 -14.15 -14.27
N TRP A 232 11.55 -13.55 -13.46
CA TRP A 232 11.86 -13.20 -12.07
C TRP A 232 11.61 -14.34 -11.09
N LEU A 233 10.76 -15.29 -11.46
CA LEU A 233 10.52 -16.53 -10.71
C LEU A 233 10.14 -17.64 -11.69
N PRO A 234 10.33 -18.92 -11.33
CA PRO A 234 9.72 -20.02 -12.07
C PRO A 234 8.19 -19.94 -11.90
N VAL A 235 7.53 -19.20 -12.80
CA VAL A 235 6.06 -19.07 -12.77
C VAL A 235 5.44 -20.31 -13.41
N TRP A 236 4.87 -21.18 -12.59
CA TRP A 236 4.18 -22.40 -13.07
C TRP A 236 2.78 -22.11 -13.62
N HIS A 237 2.26 -20.92 -13.36
CA HIS A 237 0.94 -20.51 -13.83
C HIS A 237 1.02 -19.70 -15.13
N GLN A 238 0.76 -20.35 -16.27
CA GLN A 238 0.88 -19.76 -17.61
C GLN A 238 -0.43 -19.78 -18.38
N CYS A 239 -1.48 -19.15 -17.83
CA CYS A 239 -2.72 -18.94 -18.59
C CYS A 239 -2.45 -18.00 -19.78
N THR A 240 -2.64 -18.50 -21.01
CA THR A 240 -2.49 -17.71 -22.23
C THR A 240 -3.46 -16.54 -22.22
N GLY A 241 -2.97 -15.34 -22.52
CA GLY A 241 -3.78 -14.12 -22.51
C GLY A 241 -3.98 -13.50 -21.13
N TYR A 242 -3.30 -14.00 -20.09
CA TYR A 242 -3.23 -13.30 -18.81
C TYR A 242 -2.62 -11.91 -18.97
N LEU A 243 -3.26 -10.89 -18.40
CA LEU A 243 -2.80 -9.52 -18.41
C LEU A 243 -3.15 -8.83 -17.10
N ARG A 244 -2.13 -8.32 -16.41
CA ARG A 244 -2.30 -7.43 -15.26
C ARG A 244 -1.64 -6.08 -15.52
N GLU A 245 -2.40 -5.01 -15.29
CA GLU A 245 -1.94 -3.62 -15.29
C GLU A 245 -1.95 -3.10 -13.83
N GLU A 246 -0.80 -2.73 -13.31
CA GLU A 246 -0.66 -2.19 -11.95
C GLU A 246 -0.21 -0.73 -12.03
N ILE A 247 -0.99 0.17 -11.46
CA ILE A 247 -0.60 1.56 -11.28
C ILE A 247 0.31 1.63 -10.05
N ASN A 248 1.61 1.76 -10.24
CA ASN A 248 2.57 1.96 -9.15
C ASN A 248 2.79 3.46 -8.94
N LEU A 249 2.23 4.01 -7.87
CA LEU A 249 2.38 5.42 -7.48
C LEU A 249 3.48 5.58 -6.43
N CYS A 250 4.19 6.70 -6.53
CA CYS A 250 5.21 7.14 -5.58
C CYS A 250 5.05 8.64 -5.35
N ALA A 251 5.56 9.15 -4.23
CA ALA A 251 5.61 10.58 -3.97
C ALA A 251 6.41 11.34 -5.04
N ASP A 252 7.45 10.71 -5.60
CA ASP A 252 8.10 11.18 -6.82
C ASP A 252 7.34 10.66 -8.04
N LEU A 253 6.52 11.54 -8.65
CA LEU A 253 5.74 11.23 -9.84
C LEU A 253 6.57 10.76 -11.02
N SER A 254 7.84 11.19 -11.14
CA SER A 254 8.72 10.73 -12.22
C SER A 254 9.05 9.23 -12.11
N ARG A 255 8.92 8.67 -10.90
CA ARG A 255 9.07 7.24 -10.62
C ARG A 255 7.77 6.47 -10.77
N SER A 256 6.63 7.14 -10.68
CA SER A 256 5.32 6.50 -10.87
C SER A 256 5.20 5.92 -12.27
N ALA A 257 4.55 4.76 -12.39
CA ALA A 257 4.48 4.01 -13.64
C ALA A 257 3.24 3.10 -13.67
N VAL A 258 2.79 2.73 -14.87
CA VAL A 258 1.93 1.57 -15.07
C VAL A 258 2.81 0.38 -15.42
N LEU A 259 2.75 -0.66 -14.61
CA LEU A 259 3.47 -1.91 -14.80
C LEU A 259 2.55 -2.96 -15.43
N THR A 260 3.00 -3.59 -16.51
CA THR A 260 2.28 -4.66 -17.19
C THR A 260 2.94 -6.00 -16.91
N TYR A 261 2.15 -6.98 -16.47
CA TYR A 261 2.59 -8.34 -16.20
C TYR A 261 1.85 -9.32 -17.12
N ALA A 262 2.61 -10.26 -17.69
CA ALA A 262 2.10 -11.32 -18.56
C ALA A 262 1.88 -12.65 -17.83
N ALA A 263 2.16 -12.71 -16.53
CA ALA A 263 1.88 -13.87 -15.69
C ALA A 263 1.48 -13.43 -14.27
N PRO A 264 0.63 -14.22 -13.57
CA PRO A 264 0.28 -13.93 -12.19
C PRO A 264 1.43 -14.25 -11.23
N THR A 265 1.47 -13.52 -10.12
CA THR A 265 2.40 -13.68 -8.99
C THR A 265 1.87 -14.67 -7.95
N PRO A 266 2.72 -15.21 -7.06
CA PRO A 266 2.26 -16.03 -5.94
C PRO A 266 1.20 -15.33 -5.08
N ASN A 267 0.25 -16.11 -4.57
CA ASN A 267 -0.95 -15.70 -3.83
C ASN A 267 -1.92 -14.78 -4.60
N GLU A 268 -1.79 -14.74 -5.92
CA GLU A 268 -2.75 -14.08 -6.81
C GLU A 268 -3.78 -15.07 -7.36
N ARG A 269 -5.03 -14.63 -7.49
CA ARG A 269 -6.03 -15.37 -8.24
C ARG A 269 -5.94 -15.04 -9.73
N CYS A 270 -5.70 -16.05 -10.57
CA CYS A 270 -5.67 -15.89 -12.01
C CYS A 270 -7.05 -15.48 -12.54
N THR A 271 -7.14 -14.40 -13.31
CA THR A 271 -8.41 -13.92 -13.88
C THR A 271 -8.91 -14.76 -15.06
N ILE A 272 -8.09 -15.68 -15.58
CA ILE A 272 -8.43 -16.56 -16.69
C ILE A 272 -9.04 -17.88 -16.18
N CYS A 273 -8.33 -18.62 -15.32
CA CYS A 273 -8.82 -19.91 -14.80
C CYS A 273 -9.43 -19.85 -13.39
N GLY A 274 -9.26 -18.75 -12.65
CA GLY A 274 -9.78 -18.59 -11.29
C GLY A 274 -8.97 -19.25 -10.18
N GLU A 275 -7.88 -19.95 -10.50
CA GLU A 275 -7.01 -20.63 -9.53
C GLU A 275 -6.15 -19.64 -8.73
N LEU A 276 -5.88 -19.97 -7.47
CA LEU A 276 -4.91 -19.26 -6.64
C LEU A 276 -3.51 -19.78 -6.96
N VAL A 277 -2.60 -18.91 -7.37
CA VAL A 277 -1.21 -19.26 -7.66
C VAL A 277 -0.46 -19.47 -6.35
N LEU A 278 0.10 -20.65 -6.12
CA LEU A 278 0.86 -20.95 -4.91
C LEU A 278 2.34 -20.59 -5.06
N SER A 279 3.00 -20.22 -3.96
CA SER A 279 4.45 -20.03 -3.91
C SER A 279 5.16 -21.39 -3.78
N LEU A 280 6.25 -21.59 -4.51
CA LEU A 280 7.08 -22.79 -4.44
C LEU A 280 7.62 -23.08 -3.03
N GLU A 281 7.81 -22.05 -2.20
CA GLU A 281 8.31 -22.20 -0.83
C GLU A 281 7.38 -23.06 0.05
N PHE A 282 6.06 -23.06 -0.22
CA PHE A 282 5.09 -23.81 0.57
C PHE A 282 4.87 -25.26 0.10
N ASP A 283 5.14 -25.58 -1.17
CA ASP A 283 4.95 -26.94 -1.68
C ASP A 283 6.11 -27.86 -1.27
N LEU A 284 7.31 -27.33 -1.08
CA LEU A 284 8.44 -28.13 -0.58
C LEU A 284 8.19 -28.63 0.86
N GLU A 285 7.68 -27.81 1.78
CA GLU A 285 7.40 -28.28 3.14
C GLU A 285 6.23 -29.29 3.19
N ARG A 286 5.22 -29.14 2.33
CA ARG A 286 4.08 -30.08 2.29
C ARG A 286 4.45 -31.45 1.71
N ASP A 287 5.33 -31.51 0.73
CA ASP A 287 5.79 -32.77 0.14
C ASP A 287 6.92 -33.43 0.94
N PHE A 288 7.83 -32.66 1.56
CA PHE A 288 8.87 -33.24 2.42
C PHE A 288 8.31 -33.91 3.69
N GLY A 289 7.26 -33.35 4.29
CA GLY A 289 6.60 -33.95 5.47
C GLY A 289 5.95 -35.32 5.21
N GLN A 290 5.57 -35.60 3.95
CA GLN A 290 5.00 -36.90 3.56
C GLN A 290 6.06 -37.94 3.17
N TRP A 291 7.28 -37.52 2.84
CA TRP A 291 8.38 -38.45 2.55
C TRP A 291 9.01 -39.05 3.81
N PHE A 292 9.00 -38.33 4.94
CA PHE A 292 9.60 -38.80 6.20
C PHE A 292 8.65 -39.55 7.13
N THR A 293 7.35 -39.62 6.81
CA THR A 293 6.36 -40.41 7.58
C THR A 293 6.13 -41.83 7.03
N ARG A 294 7.10 -42.35 6.27
CA ARG A 294 7.07 -43.75 5.82
C ARG A 294 7.62 -44.66 6.93
N ASP A 295 6.70 -45.23 7.71
CA ASP A 295 6.81 -46.48 8.49
C ASP A 295 8.24 -46.99 8.75
N TYR A 296 8.98 -46.34 9.65
CA TYR A 296 9.98 -47.07 10.44
C TYR A 296 9.25 -47.72 11.60
N GLY A 297 8.73 -48.91 11.31
CA GLY A 297 8.25 -49.81 12.34
C GLY A 297 9.37 -50.12 13.33
N ARG A 298 9.02 -50.04 14.61
CA ARG A 298 9.54 -50.89 15.70
C ARG A 298 11.06 -50.84 15.92
N ASP A 299 11.47 -49.99 16.86
CA ASP A 299 12.17 -50.52 18.04
C ASP A 299 11.96 -49.59 19.23
N GLU A 300 11.46 -50.16 20.33
CA GLU A 300 11.29 -49.47 21.61
C GLU A 300 12.67 -49.32 22.25
N GLY A 301 13.26 -48.15 22.10
CA GLY A 301 14.43 -47.71 22.85
C GLY A 301 14.06 -46.45 23.63
N GLU A 302 13.67 -46.64 24.88
CA GLU A 302 13.47 -45.59 25.88
C GLU A 302 14.81 -44.86 26.07
N ILE A 303 14.89 -43.60 25.62
CA ILE A 303 16.02 -42.70 25.90
C ILE A 303 15.48 -41.61 26.80
N ASP A 304 15.85 -41.69 28.09
CA ASP A 304 15.68 -40.63 29.06
C ASP A 304 16.43 -39.37 28.60
N LEU A 305 15.68 -38.29 28.37
CA LEU A 305 16.20 -36.95 28.10
C LEU A 305 15.80 -36.02 29.25
N GLU A 306 16.34 -36.29 30.44
CA GLU A 306 16.51 -35.29 31.49
C GLU A 306 18.00 -35.22 31.80
N GLU A 307 18.72 -34.28 31.17
CA GLU A 307 19.89 -33.56 31.73
C GLU A 307 20.56 -32.72 30.62
N ASN A 308 21.06 -31.54 31.01
CA ASN A 308 21.81 -30.54 30.23
C ASN A 308 21.00 -29.49 29.43
N PHE A 309 20.26 -28.66 30.17
CA PHE A 309 19.96 -27.29 29.77
C PHE A 309 20.52 -26.31 30.82
N ASP A 310 21.84 -26.32 31.05
CA ASP A 310 22.52 -25.32 31.89
C ASP A 310 24.02 -25.20 31.52
N HIS A 311 24.32 -24.87 30.26
CA HIS A 311 25.64 -24.33 29.91
C HIS A 311 25.64 -23.74 28.50
N PHE A 312 25.20 -22.49 28.32
CA PHE A 312 25.62 -21.61 27.19
C PHE A 312 24.84 -20.30 27.29
N MET A 313 25.27 -19.31 28.08
CA MET A 313 24.89 -17.89 27.93
C MET A 313 25.73 -17.00 28.88
N GLU A 314 27.05 -17.14 28.92
CA GLU A 314 27.91 -16.07 29.47
C GLU A 314 29.18 -15.92 28.63
N GLU A 315 29.53 -14.66 28.40
CA GLU A 315 30.79 -14.09 27.88
C GLU A 315 30.81 -13.54 26.44
N ASP A 316 31.24 -12.26 26.41
CA ASP A 316 31.87 -11.48 25.35
C ASP A 316 31.03 -10.76 24.30
N PHE A 317 30.67 -9.50 24.59
CA PHE A 317 30.76 -8.40 23.61
C PHE A 317 30.94 -7.04 24.32
N ASP A 318 32.16 -6.78 24.83
CA ASP A 318 32.68 -5.44 25.10
C ASP A 318 33.75 -5.12 24.05
N TYR A 319 33.38 -4.52 22.91
CA TYR A 319 34.31 -3.80 22.04
C TYR A 319 33.57 -3.02 20.95
N PHE A 320 33.52 -1.69 21.06
CA PHE A 320 33.82 -0.71 20.01
C PHE A 320 33.28 0.67 20.44
N ASP A 321 34.12 1.37 21.19
CA ASP A 321 34.13 2.82 21.25
C ASP A 321 35.51 3.27 20.75
N GLN A 322 35.56 4.41 20.05
CA GLN A 322 36.72 5.12 19.47
C GLN A 322 36.93 4.97 17.95
N LEU A 323 36.42 5.94 17.20
CA LEU A 323 37.10 6.47 16.02
C LEU A 323 37.34 7.98 16.17
N PRO A 324 38.53 8.48 15.77
CA PRO A 324 38.99 9.81 16.15
C PRO A 324 38.63 10.91 15.16
N THR A 325 38.37 12.07 15.74
CA THR A 325 38.37 13.40 15.14
C THR A 325 39.70 13.69 14.42
N ARG A 326 39.63 14.10 13.14
CA ARG A 326 40.73 14.84 12.50
C ARG A 326 40.19 15.98 11.64
N ALA A 327 40.35 17.19 12.19
CA ALA A 327 40.44 18.41 11.43
C ALA A 327 41.84 18.50 10.80
N LEU A 328 41.92 19.00 9.56
CA LEU A 328 43.12 19.66 9.04
C LEU A 328 42.69 20.78 8.09
N LEU A 329 43.19 21.96 8.42
CA LEU A 329 43.22 23.20 7.67
C LEU A 329 44.30 23.16 6.57
N ASP A 330 44.17 24.13 5.67
CA ASP A 330 45.15 24.71 4.72
C ASP A 330 45.32 24.05 3.34
N ALA A 331 44.61 24.62 2.35
CA ALA A 331 45.18 25.32 1.18
C ALA A 331 44.11 26.16 0.47
#